data_AF-A0A7J6Q1V1-F1
#
_entry.id   AF-A0A7J6Q1V1-F1
#
_cell.length_a   1.000
_cell.length_b   1.000
_cell.length_c   1.000
_cell.angle_alpha   90.00
_cell.angle_beta   90.00
_cell.angle_gamma   90.00
#
_symmetry.space_group_name_H-M   'P 1'
#
loop_
_entity.id
_entity.type
_entity.pdbx_description
1 polymer ?
#
loop_
_entity_poly.entity_id
_entity_poly.type
_entity_poly.pdbx_seq_one_letter_code
_entity_poly.pdbx_strand_id
1 'polypeptide(L)'
;DDSTWFIEDGEAHIILAKARKAELWPSCFEGQAQLDAFTQNELSKKLMLERFQEENPGFDFSGAEFNGSVPNAREFMDGVKYK
;
A
#
# COMPACT_ATOMS: atom_id res chain seq x y z
N ASP A 1 2.85 6.82 13.34
CA ASP A 1 2.04 5.62 13.11
C ASP A 1 2.64 4.48 13.91
N ASP A 2 1.82 3.89 14.78
CA ASP A 2 2.25 2.89 15.74
C ASP A 2 1.65 1.53 15.36
N SER A 3 2.46 0.47 15.47
CA SER A 3 1.98 -0.91 15.33
C SER A 3 1.21 -1.32 16.58
N THR A 4 0.17 -2.15 16.43
CA THR A 4 -0.69 -2.62 17.52
C THR A 4 -1.01 -4.09 17.32
N TRP A 5 -1.29 -4.80 18.41
CA TRP A 5 -1.81 -6.16 18.36
C TRP A 5 -2.86 -6.36 19.45
N PHE A 6 -3.78 -7.30 19.24
CA PHE A 6 -4.80 -7.69 20.20
C PHE A 6 -5.26 -9.12 19.93
N ILE A 7 -5.99 -9.70 20.89
CA ILE A 7 -6.61 -11.03 20.76
C ILE A 7 -8.12 -10.83 20.81
N GLU A 8 -8.82 -11.35 19.80
CA GLU A 8 -10.28 -11.31 19.68
C GLU A 8 -10.76 -12.70 19.23
N ASP A 9 -11.79 -13.24 19.87
CA ASP A 9 -12.35 -14.57 19.57
C ASP A 9 -11.34 -15.74 19.52
N GLY A 10 -10.23 -15.61 20.24
CA GLY A 10 -9.15 -16.61 20.25
C GLY A 10 -8.17 -16.49 19.08
N GLU A 11 -8.32 -15.48 18.22
CA GLU A 11 -7.41 -15.15 17.13
C GLU A 11 -6.53 -13.94 17.50
N ALA A 12 -5.25 -14.00 17.12
CA ALA A 12 -4.32 -12.90 17.31
C ALA A 12 -4.33 -11.99 16.08
N HIS A 13 -4.72 -10.73 16.26
CA HIS A 13 -4.69 -9.69 15.25
C HIS A 13 -3.44 -8.85 15.41
N ILE A 14 -2.63 -8.75 14.34
CA ILE A 14 -1.40 -7.97 14.32
C ILE A 14 -1.52 -6.91 13.22
N ILE A 15 -1.36 -5.65 13.60
CA ILE A 15 -1.41 -4.49 12.71
C ILE A 15 -0.04 -3.82 12.74
N LEU A 16 0.65 -3.83 11.59
CA LEU A 16 1.98 -3.24 11.46
C LEU A 16 1.91 -1.92 10.71
N ALA A 17 2.37 -0.85 11.34
CA ALA A 17 2.62 0.41 10.65
C ALA A 17 3.92 0.28 9.83
N LYS A 18 3.83 0.51 8.51
CA LYS A 18 5.02 0.47 7.65
C LYS A 18 5.94 1.63 8.00
N ALA A 19 7.21 1.33 8.30
CA ALA A 19 8.24 2.35 8.45
C ALA A 19 8.42 3.19 7.17
N ARG A 20 8.19 2.57 6.01
CA ARG A 20 8.25 3.19 4.69
C ARG A 20 6.85 3.27 4.09
N LYS A 21 6.29 4.48 4.09
CA LYS A 21 5.03 4.77 3.39
C LYS A 21 5.14 4.46 1.89
N ALA A 22 4.01 4.03 1.32
CA ALA A 22 3.85 3.63 -0.08
C ALA A 22 4.85 2.55 -0.59
N GLU A 23 5.43 1.75 0.31
CA GLU A 23 6.24 0.60 -0.07
C GLU A 23 5.35 -0.65 -0.20
N LEU A 24 5.42 -1.35 -1.34
CA LEU A 24 4.77 -2.64 -1.52
C LEU A 24 5.57 -3.71 -0.76
N TRP A 25 4.87 -4.53 0.04
CA TRP A 25 5.45 -5.74 0.63
C TRP A 25 5.00 -6.94 -0.20
N PRO A 26 5.90 -7.61 -0.93
CA PRO A 26 5.55 -8.75 -1.78
C PRO A 26 5.22 -10.01 -0.97
N SER A 27 5.50 -10.00 0.33
CA SER A 27 5.21 -11.07 1.27
C SER A 27 5.17 -10.52 2.70
N CYS A 28 4.58 -11.27 3.63
CA CYS A 28 4.60 -10.92 5.06
C CYS A 28 5.99 -11.16 5.69
N PHE A 29 6.63 -12.28 5.32
CA PHE A 29 7.98 -12.62 5.73
C PHE A 29 8.89 -12.77 4.51
N GLU A 30 10.17 -12.45 4.67
CA GLU A 30 11.14 -12.62 3.60
C GLU A 30 11.28 -14.10 3.21
N GLY A 31 11.30 -14.39 1.92
CA GLY A 31 11.46 -15.75 1.40
C GLY A 31 10.23 -16.68 1.53
N GLN A 32 9.09 -16.18 2.03
CA GLN A 32 7.86 -16.97 2.19
C GLN A 32 6.69 -16.37 1.41
N ALA A 33 5.86 -17.24 0.80
CA ALA A 33 4.56 -16.88 0.23
C ALA A 33 4.57 -15.56 -0.56
N GLN A 34 5.49 -15.44 -1.52
CA GLN A 34 5.51 -14.28 -2.41
C GLN A 34 4.21 -14.19 -3.19
N LEU A 35 3.66 -12.98 -3.25
CA LEU A 35 2.51 -12.67 -4.09
C LEU A 35 2.86 -12.96 -5.55
N ASP A 36 1.89 -13.47 -6.31
CA ASP A 36 2.04 -13.62 -7.75
C ASP A 36 2.10 -12.25 -8.45
N ALA A 37 2.63 -12.23 -9.68
CA ALA A 37 2.87 -11.00 -10.41
C ALA A 37 1.57 -10.20 -10.70
N PHE A 38 0.43 -10.87 -10.85
CA PHE A 38 -0.85 -10.20 -11.07
C PHE A 38 -1.31 -9.51 -9.79
N THR A 39 -1.28 -10.21 -8.66
CA THR A 39 -1.63 -9.62 -7.35
C THR A 39 -0.71 -8.46 -6.97
N GLN A 40 0.61 -8.58 -7.22
CA GLN A 40 1.54 -7.48 -6.98
C GLN A 40 1.21 -6.23 -7.82
N ASN A 41 0.82 -6.42 -9.07
CA ASN A 41 0.43 -5.32 -9.95
C ASN A 41 -0.84 -4.62 -9.43
N GLU A 42 -1.88 -5.39 -9.10
CA GLU A 42 -3.14 -4.85 -8.56
C GLU A 42 -2.92 -4.07 -7.25
N LEU A 43 -2.10 -4.60 -6.34
CA LEU A 43 -1.76 -3.88 -5.10
C LEU A 43 -0.95 -2.61 -5.38
N SER A 44 -0.07 -2.62 -6.38
CA SER A 44 0.68 -1.43 -6.77
C SER A 44 -0.26 -0.33 -7.30
N LYS A 45 -1.25 -0.70 -8.13
CA LYS A 45 -2.29 0.24 -8.62
C LYS A 45 -3.07 0.85 -7.46
N LYS A 46 -3.55 0.00 -6.54
CA LYS A 46 -4.32 0.42 -5.37
C LYS A 46 -3.51 1.38 -4.49
N LEU A 47 -2.26 1.03 -4.20
CA LEU A 47 -1.36 1.86 -3.39
C LEU A 47 -1.10 3.22 -4.03
N MET A 48 -0.95 3.25 -5.35
CA MET A 48 -0.78 4.49 -6.09
C MET A 48 -2.04 5.36 -6.03
N LEU A 49 -3.22 4.77 -6.22
CA LEU A 49 -4.50 5.47 -6.14
C LEU A 49 -4.74 6.06 -4.74
N GLU A 50 -4.49 5.29 -3.69
CA GLU A 50 -4.59 5.76 -2.29
C GLU A 50 -3.68 6.98 -2.03
N ARG A 51 -2.44 6.94 -2.54
CA ARG A 51 -1.51 8.07 -2.42
C ARG A 51 -2.03 9.33 -3.12
N PHE A 52 -2.55 9.17 -4.34
CA PHE A 52 -3.11 10.30 -5.10
C PHE A 52 -4.32 10.94 -4.42
N GLN A 53 -5.16 10.12 -3.79
CA GLN A 53 -6.29 10.58 -2.99
C GLN A 53 -5.82 11.35 -1.76
N GLU A 54 -4.82 10.85 -1.02
CA GLU A 54 -4.24 11.54 0.14
C GLU A 54 -3.60 12.88 -0.23
N GLU A 55 -2.95 12.96 -1.40
CA GLU A 55 -2.33 14.18 -1.91
C GLU A 55 -3.36 15.19 -2.46
N ASN A 56 -4.54 14.74 -2.91
CA ASN A 56 -5.54 15.57 -3.57
C ASN A 56 -6.95 15.37 -2.98
N PRO A 57 -7.20 15.77 -1.72
CA PRO A 57 -8.45 15.48 -1.01
C PRO A 57 -9.71 16.14 -1.62
N GLY A 58 -9.56 17.10 -2.54
CA GLY A 58 -10.66 17.79 -3.22
C GLY A 58 -11.06 17.16 -4.57
N PHE A 59 -10.43 16.05 -4.96
CA PHE A 59 -10.67 15.40 -6.24
C PHE A 59 -11.34 14.05 -6.04
N ASP A 60 -12.34 13.72 -6.86
CA ASP A 60 -13.03 12.44 -6.81
C ASP A 60 -12.32 11.41 -7.71
N PHE A 61 -11.79 10.36 -7.10
CA PHE A 61 -11.11 9.26 -7.77
C PHE A 61 -11.90 7.95 -7.76
N SER A 62 -13.19 7.97 -7.40
CA SER A 62 -14.02 6.77 -7.28
C SER A 62 -14.17 5.97 -8.57
N GLY A 63 -14.07 6.62 -9.74
CA GLY A 63 -14.10 5.98 -11.07
C GLY A 63 -12.73 5.91 -11.76
N ALA A 64 -11.63 6.19 -11.04
CA ALA A 64 -10.30 6.21 -11.64
C ALA A 64 -9.68 4.81 -11.68
N GLU A 65 -9.21 4.42 -12.86
CA GLU A 65 -8.44 3.19 -13.05
C GLU A 65 -7.02 3.51 -13.53
N PHE A 66 -6.05 2.77 -13.00
CA PHE A 66 -4.68 2.85 -13.46
C PHE A 66 -4.47 1.89 -14.64
N ASN A 67 -4.20 2.45 -15.82
CA ASN A 67 -3.90 1.68 -17.02
C ASN A 67 -2.38 1.70 -17.33
N GLY A 68 -1.86 0.59 -17.87
CA GLY A 68 -0.44 0.45 -18.19
C GLY A 68 0.45 0.06 -17.00
N SER A 69 1.75 0.38 -17.12
CA SER A 69 2.75 0.04 -16.11
C SER A 69 2.67 0.99 -14.92
N VAL A 70 2.49 0.43 -13.73
CA VAL A 70 2.44 1.19 -12.49
C VAL A 70 3.87 1.50 -12.03
N PRO A 71 4.27 2.79 -11.94
CA PRO A 71 5.56 3.15 -11.38
C PRO A 71 5.58 2.92 -9.86
N ASN A 72 6.77 2.96 -9.27
CA ASN A 72 6.91 2.82 -7.82
C ASN A 72 6.18 3.96 -7.09
N ALA A 73 5.10 3.62 -6.36
CA ALA A 73 4.25 4.58 -5.65
C ALA A 73 5.00 5.39 -4.59
N ARG A 74 6.16 4.94 -4.13
CA ARG A 74 6.99 5.68 -3.17
C ARG A 74 7.82 6.78 -3.80
N GLU A 75 8.29 6.58 -5.03
CA GLU A 75 9.27 7.44 -5.72
C GLU A 75 8.64 8.33 -6.79
N PHE A 76 7.45 7.97 -7.26
CA PHE A 76 6.75 8.70 -8.31
C PHE A 76 6.41 10.15 -7.91
N MET A 77 6.46 11.10 -8.85
CA MET A 77 6.09 12.52 -8.65
C MET A 77 6.58 13.13 -7.33
N ASP A 78 7.88 13.34 -7.20
CA ASP A 78 8.56 13.91 -6.00
C ASP A 78 8.55 12.98 -4.77
N GLY A 79 7.97 11.79 -4.91
CA GLY A 79 7.93 10.75 -3.89
C GLY A 79 7.05 11.08 -2.68
N VAL A 80 7.06 10.19 -1.70
CA VAL A 80 6.24 10.36 -0.49
C VAL A 80 6.80 11.47 0.39
N LYS A 81 5.94 12.44 0.71
CA LYS A 81 6.24 13.49 1.68
C LYS A 81 5.93 13.00 3.09
N TYR A 82 6.92 13.06 3.98
CA TYR A 82 6.71 12.84 5.40
C TYR A 82 6.27 14.17 6.00
N LYS A 83 5.04 14.21 6.53
CA LYS A 83 4.58 15.29 7.41
C LYS A 83 5.02 15.02 8.83
#